data_AF-A0A7C9RC36-F1
#
_entry.id   AF-A0A7C9RC36-F1
#
_cell.length_a   1.000
_cell.length_b   1.000
_cell.length_c   1.000
_cell.angle_alpha   90.00
_cell.angle_beta   90.00
_cell.angle_gamma   90.00
#
_symmetry.space_group_name_H-M   'P 1'
#
loop_
_entity.id
_entity.type
_entity.pdbx_description
1 polymer ?
#
loop_
_entity_poly.entity_id
_entity_poly.type
_entity_poly.pdbx_seq_one_letter_code
_entity_poly.pdbx_strand_id
1 'polypeptide(L)'
;MTSPSTDMPPRLFDRALLRDRQTRAVKHGAASFLLDRVAEDMAERQQAVLREFSDGIDLGTSGDQVRDALRGNVRQLRAVALPVSDVEPLALAQASVDLVVSALALQFVNDLPGVLAQIRRALKPDG
;
A
#
# COMPACT_ATOMS: atom_id res chain seq x y z
N MET A 1 -21.13 14.11 -33.00
CA MET A 1 -21.31 13.21 -31.85
C MET A 1 -19.93 12.83 -31.35
N THR A 2 -19.46 13.48 -30.28
CA THR A 2 -18.19 13.16 -29.62
C THR A 2 -18.41 11.95 -28.73
N SER A 3 -17.78 10.82 -29.05
CA SER A 3 -17.74 9.64 -28.19
C SER A 3 -17.18 10.03 -26.81
N PRO A 4 -17.75 9.54 -25.69
CA PRO A 4 -17.14 9.78 -24.39
C PRO A 4 -15.75 9.13 -24.35
N SER A 5 -14.77 9.86 -23.86
CA SER A 5 -13.38 9.42 -23.72
C SER A 5 -13.30 8.17 -22.84
N THR A 6 -12.92 7.05 -23.45
CA THR A 6 -12.73 5.71 -22.85
C THR A 6 -11.42 5.59 -22.07
N ASP A 7 -10.97 6.66 -21.39
CA ASP A 7 -9.60 6.71 -20.82
C ASP A 7 -9.55 6.58 -19.30
N MET A 8 -10.69 6.27 -18.67
CA MET A 8 -10.74 5.97 -17.23
C MET A 8 -10.89 4.47 -16.99
N PRO A 9 -10.06 3.87 -16.12
CA PRO A 9 -10.21 2.46 -15.76
C PRO A 9 -11.59 2.21 -15.13
N PRO A 10 -12.23 1.07 -15.43
CA PRO A 10 -13.56 0.76 -14.91
C PRO A 10 -13.53 0.65 -13.39
N ARG A 11 -14.55 1.21 -12.71
CA ARG A 11 -14.69 1.12 -11.26
C ARG A 11 -15.25 -0.24 -10.86
N LEU A 12 -14.36 -1.20 -10.62
CA LEU A 12 -14.65 -2.56 -10.15
C LEU A 12 -14.74 -2.65 -8.63
N PHE A 13 -13.97 -1.82 -7.92
CA PHE A 13 -13.85 -1.85 -6.47
C PHE A 13 -14.31 -0.53 -5.83
N ASP A 14 -15.16 -0.65 -4.82
CA ASP A 14 -15.59 0.49 -4.00
C ASP A 14 -14.72 0.62 -2.75
N ARG A 15 -13.65 1.42 -2.85
CA ARG A 15 -12.67 1.61 -1.77
C ARG A 15 -13.22 2.39 -0.57
N ALA A 16 -14.23 3.25 -0.76
CA ALA A 16 -14.90 3.92 0.35
C ALA A 16 -15.61 2.88 1.22
N LEU A 17 -16.42 2.02 0.59
CA LEU A 17 -17.12 0.94 1.28
C LEU A 17 -16.15 -0.08 1.90
N LEU A 18 -15.03 -0.39 1.23
CA LEU A 18 -14.00 -1.26 1.81
C LEU A 18 -13.42 -0.67 3.10
N ARG A 19 -13.06 0.62 3.10
CA ARG A 19 -12.52 1.31 4.29
C ARG A 19 -13.53 1.30 5.45
N ASP A 20 -14.81 1.55 5.16
CA ASP A 20 -15.86 1.50 6.17
C ASP A 20 -16.03 0.09 6.75
N ARG A 21 -15.97 -0.94 5.90
CA ARG A 21 -16.03 -2.35 6.33
C ARG A 21 -14.83 -2.75 7.18
N GLN A 22 -13.61 -2.34 6.81
CA GLN A 22 -12.39 -2.58 7.58
C GLN A 22 -12.45 -1.88 8.95
N THR A 23 -12.84 -0.60 8.96
CA THR A 23 -13.02 0.17 10.21
C THR A 23 -14.03 -0.48 11.14
N ARG A 24 -15.15 -0.97 10.59
CA ARG A 24 -16.14 -1.71 11.37
C ARG A 24 -15.58 -3.03 11.88
N ALA A 25 -14.87 -3.81 11.06
CA ALA A 25 -14.29 -5.08 11.46
C ALA A 25 -13.32 -4.93 12.64
N VAL A 26 -12.46 -3.91 12.61
CA VAL A 26 -11.54 -3.59 13.72
C VAL A 26 -12.30 -3.38 15.03
N LYS A 27 -13.40 -2.62 15.00
CA LYS A 27 -14.24 -2.38 16.19
C LYS A 27 -14.88 -3.65 16.77
N HIS A 28 -14.99 -4.71 15.98
CA HIS A 28 -15.58 -5.99 16.40
C HIS A 28 -14.54 -7.09 16.65
N GLY A 29 -13.24 -6.77 16.64
CA GLY A 29 -12.17 -7.76 16.77
C GLY A 29 -11.95 -8.52 15.47
N ALA A 30 -11.41 -7.83 14.46
CA ALA A 30 -11.09 -8.43 13.17
C ALA A 30 -10.13 -9.64 13.32
N ALA A 31 -10.37 -10.69 12.55
CA ALA A 31 -9.44 -11.81 12.48
C ALA A 31 -8.13 -11.37 11.83
N SER A 32 -7.00 -11.59 12.52
CA SER A 32 -5.69 -11.09 12.11
C SER A 32 -4.84 -12.11 11.34
N PHE A 33 -5.16 -13.41 11.45
CA PHE A 33 -4.28 -14.53 11.06
C PHE A 33 -3.66 -14.41 9.66
N LEU A 34 -4.43 -13.95 8.67
CA LEU A 34 -3.94 -13.83 7.31
C LEU A 34 -2.93 -12.69 7.17
N LEU A 35 -3.19 -11.56 7.83
CA LEU A 35 -2.29 -10.42 7.81
C LEU A 35 -1.04 -10.71 8.67
N ASP A 36 -1.19 -11.44 9.77
CA ASP A 36 -0.07 -11.93 10.59
C ASP A 36 0.87 -12.80 9.73
N ARG A 37 0.33 -13.80 9.01
CA ARG A 37 1.13 -14.69 8.14
C ARG A 37 1.81 -13.95 6.98
N VAL A 38 1.15 -12.94 6.41
CA VAL A 38 1.73 -12.11 5.35
C VAL A 38 2.86 -11.23 5.91
N ALA A 39 2.69 -10.66 7.10
CA ALA A 39 3.71 -9.87 7.75
C ALA A 39 4.97 -10.68 8.07
N GLU A 40 4.80 -11.91 8.56
CA GLU A 40 5.91 -12.87 8.76
C GLU A 40 6.65 -13.14 7.45
N ASP A 41 5.93 -13.45 6.36
CA ASP A 41 6.52 -13.71 5.03
C ASP A 41 7.31 -12.50 4.51
N MET A 42 6.75 -11.30 4.69
CA MET A 42 7.38 -10.05 4.28
C MET A 42 8.66 -9.78 5.07
N ALA A 43 8.65 -10.02 6.38
CA ALA A 43 9.83 -9.84 7.23
C ALA A 43 10.95 -10.82 6.85
N GLU A 44 10.63 -12.10 6.63
CA GLU A 44 11.60 -13.09 6.17
C GLU A 44 12.24 -12.69 4.83
N ARG A 45 11.43 -12.25 3.85
CA ARG A 45 11.95 -11.79 2.55
C ARG A 45 12.78 -10.52 2.67
N GLN A 46 12.36 -9.58 3.52
CA GLN A 46 13.07 -8.32 3.69
C GLN A 46 14.44 -8.54 4.35
N GLN A 47 14.56 -9.50 5.28
CA GLN A 47 15.84 -9.85 5.90
C GLN A 47 16.89 -10.39 4.89
N ALA A 48 16.45 -10.99 3.78
CA ALA A 48 17.35 -11.45 2.74
C ALA A 48 17.92 -10.30 1.88
N VAL A 49 17.37 -9.10 1.99
CA VAL A 49 17.83 -7.92 1.26
C VAL A 49 18.93 -7.23 2.08
N LEU A 50 20.15 -7.20 1.55
CA LEU A 50 21.33 -6.62 2.21
C LEU A 50 21.34 -5.08 2.27
N ARG A 51 20.27 -4.44 1.79
CA ARG A 51 20.14 -2.98 1.74
C ARG A 51 19.55 -2.47 3.04
N GLU A 52 20.08 -1.34 3.51
CA GLU A 52 19.47 -0.59 4.60
C GLU A 52 18.36 0.32 4.07
N PHE A 53 17.18 0.26 4.69
CA PHE A 53 16.04 1.11 4.36
C PHE A 53 15.82 2.15 5.44
N SER A 54 15.81 3.43 5.05
CA SER A 54 15.73 4.54 6.00
C SER A 54 14.33 5.15 6.10
N ASP A 55 13.63 5.31 4.98
CA ASP A 55 12.29 5.91 4.93
C ASP A 55 11.40 5.09 3.99
N GLY A 56 10.60 4.22 4.59
CA GLY A 56 9.67 3.34 3.92
C GLY A 56 8.21 3.75 4.11
N ILE A 57 7.37 3.30 3.19
CA ILE A 57 5.91 3.44 3.26
C ILE A 57 5.24 2.07 3.28
N ASP A 58 4.29 1.91 4.19
CA ASP A 58 3.31 0.85 4.19
C ASP A 58 2.02 1.39 3.56
N LEU A 59 1.77 1.01 2.30
CA LEU A 59 0.71 1.56 1.47
C LEU A 59 -0.56 0.69 1.57
N GLY A 60 -1.58 1.20 2.26
CA GLY A 60 -2.93 0.65 2.24
C GLY A 60 -3.16 -0.62 3.06
N THR A 61 -2.15 -1.14 3.77
CA THR A 61 -2.33 -2.27 4.70
C THR A 61 -3.35 -1.90 5.78
N SER A 62 -4.31 -2.78 6.03
CA SER A 62 -5.45 -2.51 6.92
C SER A 62 -5.17 -2.66 8.42
N GLY A 63 -3.92 -2.96 8.78
CA GLY A 63 -3.45 -3.14 10.16
C GLY A 63 -1.99 -2.76 10.31
N ASP A 64 -1.42 -3.06 11.46
CA ASP A 64 -0.09 -2.62 11.87
C ASP A 64 0.97 -3.72 11.74
N GLN A 65 0.55 -4.97 11.52
CA GLN A 65 1.39 -6.16 11.53
C GLN A 65 2.63 -6.05 10.63
N VAL A 66 2.48 -5.56 9.40
CA VAL A 66 3.63 -5.41 8.49
C VAL A 66 4.61 -4.39 9.04
N ARG A 67 4.12 -3.27 9.57
CA ARG A 67 4.99 -2.26 10.16
C ARG A 67 5.69 -2.80 11.38
N ASP A 68 4.98 -3.56 12.20
CA ASP A 68 5.51 -4.20 13.41
C ASP A 68 6.57 -5.25 13.10
N ALA A 69 6.32 -6.10 12.10
CA ALA A 69 7.24 -7.16 11.68
C ALA A 69 8.51 -6.61 11.02
N LEU A 70 8.45 -5.43 10.39
CA LEU A 70 9.60 -4.77 9.77
C LEU A 70 10.31 -3.77 10.70
N ARG A 71 9.85 -3.62 11.96
CA ARG A 71 10.56 -2.78 12.94
C ARG A 71 11.98 -3.29 13.14
N GLY A 72 12.95 -2.37 13.13
CA GLY A 72 14.36 -2.68 13.30
C GLY A 72 15.12 -2.93 12.00
N ASN A 73 14.44 -3.37 10.94
CA ASN A 73 15.05 -3.53 9.62
C ASN A 73 14.85 -2.30 8.71
N VAL A 74 13.81 -1.52 9.00
CA VAL A 74 13.53 -0.24 8.35
C VAL A 74 13.53 0.83 9.43
N ARG A 75 14.35 1.88 9.28
CA ARG A 75 14.49 2.94 10.30
C ARG A 75 13.18 3.66 10.58
N GLN A 76 12.41 3.96 9.53
CA GLN A 76 11.09 4.53 9.61
C GLN A 76 10.18 3.90 8.56
N LEU A 77 9.01 3.40 9.00
CA LEU A 77 7.99 2.86 8.11
C LEU A 77 6.64 3.49 8.44
N ARG A 78 6.11 4.33 7.54
CA ARG A 78 4.88 5.11 7.75
C ARG A 78 3.70 4.50 7.02
N ALA A 79 2.55 4.45 7.68
CA ALA A 79 1.30 4.07 7.02
C ALA A 79 0.84 5.20 6.09
N VAL A 80 0.52 4.85 4.85
CA VAL A 80 -0.13 5.76 3.89
C VAL A 80 -1.37 5.06 3.37
N ALA A 81 -2.52 5.71 3.51
CA ALA A 81 -3.76 5.17 2.97
C ALA A 81 -3.76 5.29 1.44
N LEU A 82 -4.28 4.27 0.76
CA LEU A 82 -4.68 4.43 -0.63
C LEU A 82 -5.80 5.49 -0.70
N PRO A 83 -5.79 6.39 -1.70
CA PRO A 83 -6.90 7.31 -1.94
C PRO A 83 -8.23 6.57 -2.11
N VAL A 84 -9.37 7.28 -2.04
CA VAL A 84 -10.67 6.63 -2.33
C VAL A 84 -10.85 6.50 -3.84
N SER A 85 -10.48 7.53 -4.58
CA SER A 85 -10.56 7.58 -6.05
C SER A 85 -9.21 7.34 -6.70
N ASP A 86 -9.15 6.54 -7.77
CA ASP A 86 -7.90 6.24 -8.46
C ASP A 86 -7.37 7.43 -9.29
N VAL A 87 -8.20 8.46 -9.47
CA VAL A 87 -7.78 9.74 -10.09
C VAL A 87 -7.03 10.64 -9.10
N GLU A 88 -7.10 10.36 -7.80
CA GLU A 88 -6.37 11.10 -6.79
C GLU A 88 -4.92 10.57 -6.71
N PRO A 89 -3.91 11.45 -6.74
CA PRO A 89 -2.53 11.02 -6.62
C PRO A 89 -2.24 10.47 -5.22
N LEU A 90 -1.30 9.53 -5.13
CA LEU A 90 -0.68 9.16 -3.87
C LEU A 90 0.01 10.38 -3.29
N ALA A 91 -0.15 10.60 -1.97
CA ALA A 91 0.50 11.68 -1.23
C ALA A 91 2.01 11.39 -0.99
N LEU A 92 2.73 11.10 -2.07
CA LEU A 92 4.14 10.71 -2.08
C LEU A 92 4.94 11.65 -2.99
N ALA A 93 5.97 12.27 -2.43
CA ALA A 93 6.90 13.10 -3.19
C ALA A 93 7.81 12.22 -4.08
N GLN A 94 8.28 12.79 -5.20
CA GLN A 94 9.21 12.09 -6.09
C GLN A 94 10.53 11.79 -5.37
N ALA A 95 11.10 10.60 -5.60
CA ALA A 95 12.39 10.16 -5.06
C ALA A 95 12.56 10.45 -3.55
N SER A 96 11.51 10.23 -2.77
CA SER A 96 11.44 10.59 -1.35
C SER A 96 11.62 9.41 -0.41
N VAL A 97 11.27 8.21 -0.84
CA VAL A 97 11.26 6.98 -0.01
C VAL A 97 12.16 5.91 -0.63
N ASP A 98 12.69 5.00 0.17
CA ASP A 98 13.56 3.90 -0.28
C ASP A 98 12.93 2.51 -0.17
N LEU A 99 11.69 2.42 0.34
CA LEU A 99 10.92 1.20 0.40
C LEU A 99 9.43 1.50 0.28
N VAL A 100 8.70 0.68 -0.48
CA VAL A 100 7.24 0.64 -0.43
C VAL A 100 6.79 -0.81 -0.25
N VAL A 101 6.01 -1.06 0.80
CA VAL A 101 5.34 -2.35 1.05
C VAL A 101 3.83 -2.14 1.01
N SER A 102 3.09 -3.21 0.72
CA SER A 102 1.62 -3.19 0.74
C SER A 102 1.11 -4.61 0.94
N ALA A 103 0.48 -4.90 2.07
CA ALA A 103 -0.13 -6.20 2.31
C ALA A 103 -1.64 -6.15 2.10
N LEU A 104 -2.12 -6.98 1.16
CA LEU A 104 -3.54 -7.25 0.93
C LEU A 104 -4.37 -5.98 0.62
N ALA A 105 -3.78 -4.98 -0.05
CA ALA A 105 -4.44 -3.72 -0.38
C ALA A 105 -4.60 -3.49 -1.90
N LEU A 106 -3.54 -3.70 -2.68
CA LEU A 106 -3.49 -3.32 -4.10
C LEU A 106 -4.50 -4.08 -4.98
N GLN A 107 -4.99 -5.25 -4.56
CA GLN A 107 -6.01 -5.99 -5.29
C GLN A 107 -7.38 -5.28 -5.33
N PHE A 108 -7.56 -4.19 -4.59
CA PHE A 108 -8.77 -3.36 -4.58
C PHE A 108 -8.60 -2.01 -5.29
N VAL A 109 -7.52 -1.82 -6.04
CA VAL A 109 -7.23 -0.63 -6.85
C VAL A 109 -7.79 -0.85 -8.27
N ASN A 110 -8.50 0.14 -8.85
CA ASN A 110 -8.99 0.02 -10.22
C ASN A 110 -7.94 0.45 -11.26
N ASP A 111 -7.08 1.41 -10.91
CA ASP A 111 -5.89 1.80 -11.69
C ASP A 111 -4.59 1.29 -11.07
N LEU A 112 -4.40 -0.04 -11.06
CA LEU A 112 -3.18 -0.62 -10.52
C LEU A 112 -1.92 -0.14 -11.28
N PRO A 113 -1.89 -0.05 -12.62
CA PRO A 113 -0.75 0.51 -13.35
C PRO A 113 -0.41 1.94 -12.92
N GLY A 114 -1.42 2.82 -12.77
CA GLY A 114 -1.23 4.19 -12.32
C GLY A 114 -0.67 4.27 -10.89
N VAL A 115 -1.15 3.43 -9.98
CA VAL A 115 -0.61 3.34 -8.61
C VAL A 115 0.85 2.85 -8.63
N LEU A 116 1.17 1.81 -9.39
CA LEU A 116 2.55 1.30 -9.51
C LEU A 116 3.50 2.33 -10.14
N ALA A 117 3.04 3.10 -11.12
CA ALA A 117 3.81 4.19 -11.72
C ALA A 117 4.12 5.30 -10.70
N GLN A 118 3.14 5.64 -9.86
CA GLN A 118 3.33 6.61 -8.79
C GLN A 118 4.27 6.11 -7.70
N ILE A 119 4.17 4.84 -7.31
CA ILE A 119 5.12 4.18 -6.39
C ILE A 119 6.54 4.26 -6.97
N ARG A 120 6.73 3.86 -8.23
CA ARG A 120 8.04 3.92 -8.90
C ARG A 120 8.62 5.33 -8.95
N ARG A 121 7.78 6.35 -9.13
CA ARG A 121 8.21 7.76 -9.09
C ARG A 121 8.63 8.21 -7.68
N ALA A 122 7.95 7.70 -6.66
CA ALA A 122 8.23 8.06 -5.27
C ALA A 122 9.51 7.41 -4.72
N LEU A 123 9.88 6.24 -5.24
CA LEU A 123 11.12 5.56 -4.89
C LEU A 123 12.35 6.35 -5.32
N LYS A 124 13.33 6.47 -4.43
CA LYS A 124 14.69 6.90 -4.74
C LYS A 124 15.30 5.94 -5.77
N PRO A 125 16.35 6.35 -6.51
CA PRO A 125 17.12 5.39 -7.29
C PRO A 125 17.48 4.20 -6.43
N ASP A 126 17.31 3.00 -6.98
CA ASP A 126 17.69 1.76 -6.32
C ASP A 126 16.81 1.38 -5.10
N GLY A 127 15.72 2.12 -4.84
CA GLY A 127 14.65 1.76 -3.88
C GLY A 127 13.55 0.89 -4.47
#